data_AF-A0A3M1CWT8-F1
#
_entry.id   AF-A0A3M1CWT8-F1
#
_cell.length_a   1.000
_cell.length_b   1.000
_cell.length_c   1.000
_cell.angle_alpha   90.00
_cell.angle_beta   90.00
_cell.angle_gamma   90.00
#
_symmetry.space_group_name_H-M   'P 1'
#
loop_
_entity.id
_entity.type
_entity.pdbx_description
1 polymer ?
#
loop_
_entity_poly.entity_id
_entity_poly.type
_entity_poly.pdbx_seq_one_letter_code
_entity_poly.pdbx_strand_id
1 'polypeptide(L)' 'MKTPLRFLLADAPDLDDAMVLEVWRGDDMLADVRPGADGWAVTFFAHGQLVLSLDELDEIRRRAEEFVREETGVTS' A
#
# COMPACT_ATOMS: atom_id res chain seq x y z
N MET A 1 12.86 16.96 10.95
CA MET A 1 11.93 15.82 11.17
C MET A 1 11.75 15.13 9.83
N LYS A 2 11.73 13.80 9.78
CA LYS A 2 11.36 13.08 8.55
C LYS A 2 9.84 13.18 8.35
N THR A 3 9.39 13.40 7.12
CA THR A 3 7.97 13.37 6.78
C THR A 3 7.42 11.95 7.02
N PRO A 4 6.35 11.78 7.81
CA PRO A 4 5.80 10.47 8.11
C PRO A 4 5.16 9.82 6.86
N LEU A 5 5.06 8.50 6.87
CA LEU A 5 4.25 7.77 5.92
C LEU A 5 2.77 8.05 6.17
N ARG A 6 1.98 8.11 5.09
CA ARG A 6 0.53 8.23 5.13
C ARG A 6 -0.06 7.07 4.35
N PHE A 7 -1.11 6.48 4.89
CA PHE A 7 -1.81 5.34 4.32
C PHE A 7 -3.24 5.77 4.00
N LEU A 8 -3.61 5.73 2.73
CA LEU A 8 -4.91 6.19 2.26
C LEU A 8 -5.66 5.03 1.60
N LEU A 9 -6.94 4.89 1.93
CA LEU A 9 -7.84 4.01 1.20
C LEU A 9 -8.43 4.81 0.05
N ALA A 10 -8.27 4.31 -1.17
CA ALA A 10 -8.81 4.93 -2.37
C ALA A 10 -9.70 3.93 -3.11
N ASP A 11 -10.76 4.47 -3.73
CA ASP A 11 -11.58 3.73 -4.67
C ASP A 11 -10.80 3.53 -5.97
N ALA A 12 -10.72 2.30 -6.48
CA ALA A 12 -10.07 1.98 -7.75
C ALA A 12 -11.13 1.60 -8.79
N PRO A 13 -11.72 2.59 -9.50
CA PRO A 13 -12.80 2.34 -10.45
C PRO A 13 -12.38 1.48 -11.65
N ASP A 14 -11.08 1.31 -11.86
CA ASP A 14 -10.49 0.42 -12.86
C ASP A 14 -10.43 -1.05 -12.42
N LEU A 15 -10.76 -1.35 -11.16
CA LEU A 15 -10.67 -2.67 -10.55
C LEU A 15 -12.01 -3.03 -9.89
N ASP A 16 -12.99 -3.53 -10.65
CA ASP A 16 -14.26 -4.14 -10.20
C ASP A 16 -14.70 -3.83 -8.74
N ASP A 17 -15.02 -2.56 -8.45
CA ASP A 17 -15.47 -2.07 -7.14
C ASP A 17 -14.50 -2.40 -5.96
N ALA A 18 -13.20 -2.43 -6.22
CA ALA A 18 -12.16 -2.73 -5.23
C ALA A 18 -11.58 -1.45 -4.62
N MET A 19 -11.27 -1.55 -3.33
CA MET A 19 -10.45 -0.54 -2.66
C MET A 19 -8.97 -0.84 -2.91
N VAL A 20 -8.15 0.21 -2.86
CA VAL A 20 -6.68 0.10 -2.85
C VAL A 20 -6.11 0.84 -1.64
N LEU A 21 -4.98 0.34 -1.15
CA LEU A 21 -4.22 1.02 -0.10
C LEU A 21 -3.03 1.74 -0.74
N GLU A 22 -3.04 3.06 -0.73
CA GLU A 22 -1.94 3.88 -1.21
C GLU A 22 -1.03 4.30 -0.05
N VAL A 23 0.28 4.26 -0.30
CA VAL A 23 1.32 4.68 0.64
C VAL A 23 2.00 5.92 0.12
N TRP A 24 1.94 7.00 0.89
CA TRP A 24 2.45 8.32 0.52
C TRP A 24 3.48 8.85 1.50
N ARG A 25 4.43 9.65 1.02
CA ARG A 25 5.34 10.47 1.84
C ARG A 25 5.39 11.88 1.26
N GLY A 26 4.87 12.86 2.00
CA GLY A 26 4.63 14.17 1.41
C GLY A 26 3.74 14.00 0.18
N ASP A 27 4.13 14.59 -0.94
CA ASP A 27 3.37 14.53 -2.20
C ASP A 27 3.77 13.35 -3.10
N ASP A 28 4.69 12.49 -2.65
CA ASP A 28 5.16 11.33 -3.41
C ASP A 28 4.38 10.07 -3.01
N MET A 29 3.74 9.43 -3.98
CA MET A 29 3.21 8.08 -3.82
C MET A 29 4.37 7.08 -3.91
N LEU A 30 4.60 6.32 -2.84
CA LEU A 30 5.72 5.40 -2.71
C LEU A 30 5.35 3.97 -3.08
N ALA A 31 4.14 3.56 -2.74
CA ALA A 31 3.64 2.23 -3.04
C ALA A 31 2.11 2.22 -3.09
N ASP A 32 1.55 1.18 -3.67
CA ASP A 32 0.15 0.82 -3.48
C ASP A 32 -0.04 -0.69 -3.31
N VAL A 33 -1.18 -1.07 -2.75
CA VAL A 33 -1.61 -2.45 -2.58
C VAL A 33 -2.90 -2.64 -3.36
N ARG A 34 -2.87 -3.53 -4.35
CA ARG A 34 -3.99 -3.77 -5.27
C ARG A 34 -4.22 -5.28 -5.48
N PRO A 35 -5.45 -5.70 -5.80
CA PRO A 35 -5.67 -7.04 -6.33
C PRO A 35 -5.00 -7.18 -7.70
N GLY A 36 -4.32 -8.31 -7.92
CA GLY A 36 -3.68 -8.70 -9.16
C GLY A 36 -4.07 -10.13 -9.55
N ALA A 37 -3.49 -10.64 -10.64
CA ALA A 37 -3.85 -11.95 -11.20
C ALA A 37 -3.65 -13.13 -10.23
N ASP A 38 -2.61 -13.07 -9.39
CA ASP A 38 -2.24 -14.13 -8.44
C ASP A 38 -2.60 -13.79 -6.98
N GLY A 39 -3.50 -12.81 -6.78
CA GLY A 39 -3.86 -12.28 -5.47
C GLY A 39 -3.39 -10.84 -5.26
N TRP A 40 -3.31 -10.40 -4.01
CA TRP A 40 -2.93 -9.03 -3.67
C TRP A 40 -1.43 -8.79 -3.84
N ALA A 41 -1.07 -7.66 -4.44
CA ALA A 41 0.32 -7.28 -4.70
C ALA A 41 0.63 -5.89 -4.13
N VAL A 42 1.83 -5.72 -3.59
CA VAL A 42 2.39 -4.41 -3.22
C VAL A 42 3.32 -3.94 -4.35
N THR A 43 3.00 -2.82 -4.98
CA THR A 43 3.84 -2.22 -6.03
C THR A 43 4.56 -1.01 -5.48
N PHE A 44 5.89 -0.97 -5.60
CA PHE A 44 6.69 0.19 -5.21
C PHE A 44 6.99 1.07 -6.43
N PHE A 45 6.76 2.37 -6.30
CA PHE A 45 7.02 3.35 -7.34
C PHE A 45 8.40 3.98 -7.16
N ALA A 46 9.26 3.82 -8.16
CA ALA A 46 10.58 4.42 -8.19
C ALA A 46 10.56 5.69 -9.06
N HIS A 47 9.97 6.78 -8.58
CA HIS A 47 10.21 8.11 -9.18
C HIS A 47 11.58 8.69 -8.72
N GLY A 48 12.63 7.86 -8.81
CA GLY A 48 13.98 8.13 -8.30
C GLY A 48 14.56 6.95 -7.51
N GLN A 49 15.56 7.21 -6.65
CA GLN A 49 15.98 6.24 -5.63
C GLN A 49 14.95 6.24 -4.49
N LEU A 50 14.07 5.25 -4.48
CA LEU A 50 13.21 4.97 -3.34
C LEU A 50 14.10 4.55 -2.16
N VAL A 51 14.31 5.46 -1.20
CA VAL A 51 15.02 5.17 0.05
C VAL A 51 13.99 5.05 1.17
N LEU A 52 13.67 3.81 1.53
CA LEU A 52 12.89 3.44 2.70
C LEU A 52 13.83 2.88 3.77
N SER A 53 13.64 3.23 5.04
CA SER A 53 14.27 2.50 6.13
C SER A 53 13.60 1.12 6.30
N LEU A 54 14.28 0.22 7.02
CA LEU A 54 13.69 -1.08 7.37
C LEU A 54 12.38 -0.91 8.17
N ASP A 55 12.34 0.03 9.11
CA ASP A 55 11.11 0.33 9.87
C ASP A 55 9.95 0.77 8.97
N GLU A 56 10.22 1.55 7.92
CA GLU A 56 9.21 2.01 6.97
C GLU A 56 8.71 0.86 6.09
N LEU A 57 9.61 -0.03 5.65
CA LEU A 57 9.25 -1.24 4.93
C LEU A 57 8.39 -2.17 5.79
N ASP A 58 8.75 -2.33 7.07
CA ASP A 58 7.98 -3.15 8.01
C ASP A 58 6.60 -2.55 8.29
N GLU A 59 6.50 -1.23 8.41
CA GLU A 59 5.21 -0.54 8.56
C GLU A 59 4.31 -0.73 7.33
N ILE A 60 4.86 -0.56 6.12
CA ILE A 60 4.14 -0.79 4.87
C ILE A 60 3.63 -2.22 4.79
N ARG A 61 4.49 -3.19 5.06
CA ARG A 61 4.12 -4.62 5.06
C ARG A 61 2.99 -4.91 6.03
N ARG A 62 3.09 -4.45 7.28
CA ARG A 62 2.05 -4.68 8.30
C ARG A 62 0.71 -4.09 7.87
N ARG A 63 0.70 -2.86 7.36
CA ARG A 63 -0.54 -2.19 6.92
C ARG A 63 -1.15 -2.84 5.68
N ALA A 64 -0.31 -3.32 4.75
CA ALA A 64 -0.77 -4.11 3.61
C ALA A 64 -1.43 -5.43 4.05
N GLU A 65 -0.81 -6.16 4.98
CA GLU A 65 -1.38 -7.41 5.50
C GLU A 65 -2.72 -7.20 6.23
N GLU A 66 -2.86 -6.12 7.02
CA GLU A 66 -4.11 -5.74 7.67
C GLU A 66 -5.20 -5.43 6.62
N PHE A 67 -4.88 -4.60 5.64
CA PHE A 67 -5.80 -4.23 4.57
C PHE A 67 -6.27 -5.43 3.75
N VAL A 68 -5.36 -6.29 3.29
CA VAL A 68 -5.70 -7.50 2.52
C VAL A 68 -6.60 -8.43 3.32
N ARG A 69 -6.38 -8.52 4.64
CA ARG A 69 -7.22 -9.33 5.53
C ARG A 69 -8.64 -8.80 5.64
N GLU A 70 -8.79 -7.49 5.76
CA GLU A 70 -10.08 -6.80 5.81
C GLU A 70 -10.85 -7.00 4.50
N GLU A 71 -10.19 -6.79 3.35
CA GLU A 71 -10.81 -6.92 2.03
C GLU A 71 -11.20 -8.37 1.68
N THR A 72 -10.43 -9.36 2.15
CA THR A 72 -10.72 -10.79 1.89
C THR A 72 -11.65 -11.42 2.92
N GLY A 73 -11.95 -10.74 4.02
CA GLY A 73 -12.75 -11.27 5.12
C GLY A 73 -12.11 -12.45 5.87
N VAL A 74 -10.82 -12.70 5.70
CA VAL A 74 -10.10 -13.82 6.34
C VAL A 74 -9.73 -13.45 7.77
N THR A 75 -10.60 -13.72 8.74
CA THR A 75 -10.23 -13.68 10.16
C THR A 75 -9.67 -15.04 10.59
N SER A 76 -8.40 -15.09 10.97
CA SER A 76 -7.79 -16.28 11.62
C SER A 76 -8.43 -16.61 12.96
#